data_AF-A0A3D0DLS9-F1
#
_entry.id   AF-A0A3D0DLS9-F1
#
_cell.length_a   1.000
_cell.length_b   1.000
_cell.length_c   1.000
_cell.angle_alpha   90.00
_cell.angle_beta   90.00
_cell.angle_gamma   90.00
#
_symmetry.space_group_name_H-M   'P 1'
#
loop_
_entity.id
_entity.type
_entity.pdbx_description
1 polymer ?
#
loop_
_entity_poly.entity_id
_entity_poly.type
_entity_poly.pdbx_seq_one_letter_code
_entity_poly.pdbx_strand_id
1 'polypeptide(L)' 'MERLSELTDSIMDSVIDLEGALAEFKTLEDVFRSSEFVRDEMLPKMDVLRKYVDEAEMLTSQRDWPFPSYGQLLFSVN' A
#
# COMPACT_ATOMS: atom_id res chain seq x y z
N MET A 1 18.37 8.67 7.76
CA MET A 1 18.64 7.84 6.57
C MET A 1 18.29 6.38 6.84
N GLU A 2 18.73 5.83 7.97
CA GLU A 2 18.38 4.46 8.41
C GLU A 2 16.87 4.18 8.39
N ARG A 3 16.04 5.06 8.96
CA ARG A 3 14.58 4.87 8.99
C ARG A 3 13.92 4.78 7.62
N LEU A 4 14.34 5.61 6.65
CA LEU A 4 13.80 5.56 5.29
C LEU A 4 14.24 4.28 4.56
N SER A 5 15.45 3.77 4.85
CA SER A 5 15.90 2.49 4.33
C SER A 5 15.03 1.35 4.85
N GLU A 6 14.81 1.29 6.17
CA GLU A 6 13.94 0.29 6.80
C GLU A 6 12.51 0.33 6.27
N LEU A 7 11.96 1.54 6.06
CA LEU A 7 10.64 1.71 5.48
C LEU A 7 10.59 1.23 4.04
N THR A 8 11.64 1.48 3.25
CA THR A 8 11.72 0.99 1.86
C THR A 8 11.74 -0.53 1.82
N ASP A 9 12.50 -1.17 2.70
CA ASP A 9 12.52 -2.63 2.83
C ASP A 9 11.13 -3.16 3.24
N SER A 10 10.50 -2.54 4.25
CA SER A 10 9.16 -2.92 4.71
C SER A 10 8.08 -2.73 3.63
N ILE A 11 8.19 -1.68 2.82
CA ILE A 11 7.30 -1.42 1.67
C ILE A 11 7.49 -2.54 0.63
N MET A 12 8.73 -2.89 0.31
CA MET A 12 9.02 -3.97 -0.66
C MET A 12 8.44 -5.30 -0.20
N ASP A 13 8.65 -5.68 1.06
CA ASP A 13 8.10 -6.92 1.63
C ASP A 13 6.56 -6.90 1.61
N SER A 14 5.95 -5.77 1.98
CA SER A 14 4.49 -5.62 1.97
C SER A 14 3.90 -5.67 0.56
N VAL A 15 4.60 -5.17 -0.46
CA VAL A 15 4.21 -5.30 -1.86
C VAL A 15 4.24 -6.76 -2.30
N ILE A 16 5.32 -7.49 -1.98
CA ILE A 16 5.44 -8.92 -2.31
C ILE A 16 4.29 -9.72 -1.67
N ASP A 17 3.96 -9.45 -0.41
CA ASP A 17 2.85 -10.08 0.30
C ASP A 17 1.49 -9.79 -0.36
N LEU A 18 1.27 -8.54 -0.78
CA LEU A 18 0.04 -8.14 -1.46
C LEU A 18 -0.06 -8.73 -2.87
N GLU A 19 1.05 -8.82 -3.60
CA GLU A 19 1.13 -9.51 -4.90
C GLU A 19 0.81 -11.00 -4.76
N GLY A 20 1.29 -11.65 -3.70
CA GLY A 20 0.94 -13.02 -3.36
C GLY A 20 -0.56 -13.20 -3.13
N ALA A 21 -1.16 -12.34 -2.31
CA ALA A 21 -2.61 -12.36 -2.08
C ALA A 21 -3.42 -12.08 -3.36
N LEU A 22 -2.93 -11.19 -4.24
CA LEU A 22 -3.55 -10.94 -5.54
C LEU A 22 -3.45 -12.15 -6.47
N ALA A 23 -2.34 -12.87 -6.45
CA ALA A 23 -2.18 -14.11 -7.21
C ALA A 23 -3.14 -15.19 -6.72
N GLU A 24 -3.28 -15.38 -5.40
CA GLU A 24 -4.25 -16.31 -4.81
C GLU A 24 -5.68 -15.93 -5.17
N PHE A 25 -6.05 -14.66 -5.01
CA PHE A 25 -7.38 -14.15 -5.34
C PHE A 25 -7.79 -14.49 -6.79
N LYS A 26 -6.86 -14.41 -7.74
CA LYS A 26 -7.11 -14.76 -9.14
C LYS A 26 -7.42 -16.24 -9.38
N THR A 27 -7.13 -17.11 -8.41
CA THR A 27 -7.48 -18.54 -8.45
C THR A 27 -8.85 -18.84 -7.84
N LEU A 28 -9.48 -17.86 -7.18
CA LEU A 28 -10.79 -18.04 -6.55
C LEU A 28 -11.91 -17.86 -7.58
N GLU A 29 -12.68 -18.92 -7.82
CA GLU A 29 -13.80 -18.92 -8.77
C GLU A 29 -15.15 -18.54 -8.11
N ASP A 30 -15.29 -18.77 -6.81
CA ASP A 30 -16.53 -18.51 -6.07
C ASP A 30 -16.58 -17.05 -5.58
N VAL A 31 -17.63 -16.34 -5.98
CA VAL A 31 -17.78 -14.91 -5.69
C VAL A 31 -17.88 -14.59 -4.20
N PHE A 32 -18.47 -15.48 -3.39
CA PHE A 32 -18.58 -15.25 -1.95
C PHE A 32 -17.22 -15.40 -1.30
N ARG A 33 -16.49 -16.47 -1.61
CA ARG A 33 -15.12 -16.68 -1.12
C ARG A 33 -14.17 -15.58 -1.58
N SER A 34 -14.27 -15.15 -2.83
CA SER A 34 -13.50 -14.02 -3.35
C SER A 34 -13.79 -12.74 -2.58
N SER A 35 -15.06 -12.49 -2.24
CA SER A 35 -15.46 -11.31 -1.46
C SER A 35 -14.94 -11.37 -0.02
N GLU A 36 -15.02 -12.54 0.62
CA GLU A 36 -14.46 -12.79 1.95
C GLU A 36 -12.95 -12.62 1.96
N PHE A 37 -12.25 -13.18 0.96
CA PHE A 37 -10.80 -13.06 0.82
C PHE A 37 -10.37 -11.60 0.63
N VAL A 38 -11.08 -10.82 -0.19
CA VAL A 38 -10.78 -9.39 -0.33
C VAL A 38 -10.92 -8.67 1.02
N ARG A 39 -12.01 -8.94 1.75
CA ARG A 39 -12.29 -8.29 3.04
C ARG A 39 -11.25 -8.66 4.11
N ASP A 40 -10.94 -9.95 4.23
CA ASP A 40 -10.22 -10.49 5.38
C ASP A 40 -8.72 -10.65 5.14
N GLU A 41 -8.27 -10.73 3.88
CA GLU A 41 -6.85 -10.92 3.54
C GLU A 41 -6.28 -9.74 2.74
N MET A 42 -6.97 -9.32 1.66
CA MET A 42 -6.41 -8.31 0.76
C MET A 42 -6.42 -6.91 1.35
N LEU A 43 -7.55 -6.45 1.90
CA LEU A 43 -7.66 -5.11 2.48
C LEU A 43 -6.71 -4.92 3.68
N PRO A 44 -6.57 -5.86 4.62
CA PRO A 44 -5.59 -5.73 5.69
C PRO A 44 -4.14 -5.59 5.19
N LYS A 45 -3.76 -6.33 4.13
CA LYS A 45 -2.44 -6.20 3.52
C LYS A 45 -2.25 -4.83 2.84
N MET A 46 -3.29 -4.29 2.21
CA MET A 46 -3.27 -2.93 1.66
C MET A 46 -3.07 -1.88 2.76
N ASP A 47 -3.73 -2.04 3.91
CA ASP A 47 -3.58 -1.13 5.05
C ASP A 47 -2.17 -1.17 5.65
N VAL A 48 -1.55 -2.35 5.71
CA VAL A 48 -0.15 -2.51 6.15
C VAL A 48 0.80 -1.77 5.21
N LEU A 49 0.68 -2.01 3.90
CA LEU A 49 1.50 -1.32 2.89
C LEU A 49 1.33 0.20 3.01
N ARG A 50 0.07 0.66 3.11
CA ARG A 50 -0.25 2.09 3.23
C ARG A 50 0.43 2.73 4.43
N LYS A 51 0.43 2.06 5.59
CA LYS A 51 1.06 2.59 6.81
C LYS A 51 2.55 2.89 6.61
N TYR A 52 3.29 2.02 5.92
CA TYR A 52 4.72 2.26 5.66
C TYR A 52 4.94 3.37 4.63
N VAL A 53 4.09 3.44 3.60
CA VAL A 53 4.15 4.50 2.59
C VAL A 53 3.82 5.88 3.19
N ASP A 54 2.78 5.97 4.02
CA ASP A 54 2.39 7.21 4.69
C ASP A 54 3.52 7.73 5.62
N GLU A 55 4.20 6.82 6.32
CA GLU A 55 5.37 7.20 7.13
C GLU A 55 6.55 7.66 6.25
N ALA A 56 6.80 6.99 5.13
CA ALA A 56 7.83 7.39 4.17
C ALA A 56 7.53 8.75 3.54
N GLU A 57 6.26 9.06 3.24
CA GLU A 57 5.80 10.37 2.76
C GLU A 57 6.14 11.47 3.78
N MET A 58 5.89 11.23 5.06
CA MET A 58 6.18 12.21 6.13
C MET A 58 7.69 12.51 6.29
N LEU A 59 8.55 11.54 5.99
CA LEU A 59 10.01 11.66 6.13
C LEU A 59 10.71 12.13 4.86
N THR A 60 10.08 11.97 3.70
CA THR A 60 10.65 12.35 2.41
C THR A 60 10.35 13.81 2.10
N SER A 61 11.33 14.53 1.55
CA SER A 61 11.10 15.92 1.15
C SER A 61 10.09 15.98 0.00
N GLN A 62 9.24 17.01 -0.05
CA GLN A 62 8.29 17.18 -1.16
C GLN A 62 8.96 17.28 -2.53
N ARG A 63 10.25 17.67 -2.59
CA ARG A 63 10.99 17.73 -3.86
C ARG A 63 11.32 16.35 -4.41
N ASP A 64 11.44 15.37 -3.52
CA ASP A 64 11.90 14.02 -3.83
C ASP A 64 10.75 12.99 -3.78
N TRP A 65 9.56 13.39 -3.30
CA TRP A 65 8.37 12.55 -3.31
C TRP A 65 7.63 12.68 -4.66
N PRO A 66 7.52 11.60 -5.46
CA PRO A 66 6.98 11.66 -6.82
C PRO A 66 5.46 11.71 -6.89
N PHE A 67 4.77 11.58 -5.75
CA PHE A 67 3.32 11.65 -5.66
C PHE A 67 2.87 13.02 -5.16
N PRO A 68 1.73 13.55 -5.65
CA PRO A 68 1.12 14.71 -5.03
C PRO A 68 0.82 14.39 -3.56
N SER A 69 1.07 15.35 -2.67
CA SER A 69 0.77 15.15 -1.25
C SER A 69 -0.73 14.90 -1.05
N TYR A 70 -1.11 14.27 0.05
CA TYR A 70 -2.52 14.05 0.37
C TYR A 70 -3.35 15.36 0.32
N GLY A 71 -2.78 16.48 0.77
CA GLY A 71 -3.41 17.80 0.65
C GLY A 71 -3.57 18.26 -0.79
N GLN A 72 -2.61 17.99 -1.67
CA GLN A 72 -2.78 18.24 -3.11
C GLN A 72 -3.85 17.32 -3.70
N LEU A 73 -3.90 16.04 -3.36
CA LEU A 73 -4.95 15.15 -3.87
C LEU A 73 -6.35 15.61 -3.46
N LEU A 74 -6.52 16.05 -2.22
CA LEU A 74 -7.81 16.50 -1.70
C LEU A 74 -8.23 17.91 -2.16
N PHE A 75 -7.28 18.78 -2.52
CA PHE A 75 -7.54 20.18 -2.83
C PHE A 75 -6.97 20.65 -4.18
N SER A 76 -6.54 19.74 -5.06
CA SER A 76 -5.98 20.09 -6.40
C SER A 76 -7.06 20.43 -7.42
N VAL A 77 -8.33 20.19 -7.12
CA VAL A 77 -9.43 20.55 -8.01
C VAL A 77 -9.95 21.93 -7.61
N ASN A 78 -9.37 22.95 -8.24
CA ASN A 78 -10.00 24.27 -8.42
C ASN A 78 -10.31 24.45 -9.91
#